data_AF-A0ABC8UWQ2-F1
#
_entry.id   AF-A0ABC8UWQ2-F1
#
_cell.length_a   1.000
_cell.length_b   1.000
_cell.length_c   1.000
_cell.angle_alpha   90.00
_cell.angle_beta   90.00
_cell.angle_gamma   90.00
#
_symmetry.space_group_name_H-M   'P 1'
#
loop_
_entity.id
_entity.type
_entity.pdbx_description
1 polymer ?
#
loop_
_entity_poly.entity_id
_entity_poly.type
_entity_poly.pdbx_seq_one_letter_code
_entity_poly.pdbx_strand_id
1 'polypeptide(L)'
;MSAAKPGCFLQVPLIQYCQQLASTLSSHDTCFTQASDSMFFMHEGLQQARAPIYDVPFATEVLLTGTYQRLPKCIEDVGIQSTLTEDQQKPALKKLDTLVRSKLLEISIPKEISEVKVSDGTALLRVDGEFKVLVTLGYRGHLSMWRILHMELLVGERSGSVKLEELRRHALGDDLERRMAAAENPFSTLYTVLHELCIALVMDTVIRQVQALRQGRWKDAIRFELISDGSVGQGGIAGSMQITQDGEIDSAGLRTPGLKILYWLDFDKISGTADAGSCPFIKIEPGQDLKIKCLHSTFVIDPLMGKEAEFSLEQSCIDVEKLLLRAICCNRYTRLLEIFKELLKNSQICRAVGDVLLQSLPDEPGADYEKKDSKSNAREYEGQEVLRVRAYGSAFFTLGINIR
;
A
#
# COMPACT_ATOMS: atom_id res chain seq x y z
N MET A 1 -110.40 -9.50 -41.99
CA MET A 1 -109.86 -8.41 -42.82
C MET A 1 -108.66 -7.79 -42.13
N SER A 2 -107.45 -8.07 -42.62
CA SER A 2 -106.39 -7.08 -42.87
C SER A 2 -105.19 -7.85 -43.43
N ALA A 3 -104.71 -7.37 -44.56
CA ALA A 3 -103.98 -8.12 -45.57
C ALA A 3 -102.54 -8.47 -45.16
N ALA A 4 -102.17 -9.72 -45.39
CA ALA A 4 -100.78 -10.12 -45.51
C ALA A 4 -100.12 -9.30 -46.64
N LYS A 5 -99.11 -8.49 -46.29
CA LYS A 5 -98.30 -7.75 -47.28
C LYS A 5 -97.54 -8.75 -48.16
N PRO A 6 -97.77 -8.78 -49.49
CA PRO A 6 -97.07 -9.66 -50.43
C PRO A 6 -95.73 -9.05 -50.87
N GLY A 7 -94.95 -8.54 -49.91
CA GLY A 7 -93.63 -7.94 -50.18
C GLY A 7 -92.45 -8.89 -49.93
N CYS A 8 -92.63 -9.90 -49.07
CA CYS A 8 -91.51 -10.73 -48.62
C CYS A 8 -91.10 -11.84 -49.59
N PHE A 9 -91.94 -12.23 -50.56
CA PHE A 9 -91.66 -13.38 -51.44
C PHE A 9 -90.91 -13.03 -52.73
N LEU A 10 -91.01 -11.79 -53.25
CA LEU A 10 -90.28 -11.39 -54.46
C LEU A 10 -88.79 -11.10 -54.22
N GLN A 11 -88.40 -10.89 -52.96
CA GLN A 11 -87.03 -10.53 -52.59
C GLN A 11 -86.15 -11.75 -52.31
N VAL A 12 -86.75 -12.92 -52.11
CA VAL A 12 -86.06 -14.19 -51.80
C VAL A 12 -85.08 -14.62 -52.91
N PRO A 13 -85.42 -14.57 -54.21
CA PRO A 13 -84.48 -14.98 -55.28
C PRO A 13 -83.26 -14.05 -55.39
N LEU A 14 -83.45 -12.75 -55.16
CA LEU A 14 -82.36 -11.77 -55.19
C LEU A 14 -81.43 -11.95 -53.98
N ILE A 15 -82.00 -12.20 -52.80
CA ILE A 15 -81.22 -12.51 -51.59
C ILE A 15 -80.43 -13.81 -51.79
N GLN A 16 -81.04 -14.84 -52.39
CA GLN A 16 -80.37 -16.11 -52.69
C GLN A 16 -79.22 -15.93 -53.69
N TYR A 17 -79.38 -15.08 -54.71
CA TYR A 17 -78.32 -14.73 -55.64
C TYR A 17 -77.18 -13.96 -54.98
N CYS A 18 -77.49 -12.97 -54.14
CA CYS A 18 -76.48 -12.25 -53.36
C CYS A 18 -75.76 -13.17 -52.36
N GLN A 19 -76.44 -14.15 -51.77
CA GLN A 19 -75.83 -15.17 -50.92
C GLN A 19 -74.89 -16.09 -51.70
N GLN A 20 -75.25 -16.47 -52.92
CA GLN A 20 -74.36 -17.24 -53.81
C GLN A 20 -73.14 -16.41 -54.24
N LEU A 21 -73.31 -15.12 -54.54
CA LEU A 21 -72.20 -14.22 -54.83
C LEU A 21 -71.29 -14.00 -53.63
N ALA A 22 -71.85 -13.90 -52.43
CA ALA A 22 -71.07 -13.78 -51.20
C ALA A 22 -70.29 -15.07 -50.91
N SER A 23 -70.87 -16.24 -51.16
CA SER A 23 -70.18 -17.52 -50.96
C SER A 23 -69.08 -17.75 -52.00
N THR A 24 -69.26 -17.35 -53.25
CA THR A 24 -68.18 -17.39 -54.26
C THR A 24 -67.08 -16.38 -53.95
N LEU A 25 -67.42 -15.18 -53.49
CA LEU A 25 -66.41 -14.21 -53.08
C LEU A 25 -65.60 -14.71 -51.88
N SER A 26 -66.27 -15.31 -50.89
CA SER A 26 -65.61 -15.92 -49.74
C SER A 26 -64.73 -17.12 -50.15
N SER A 27 -65.16 -17.94 -51.11
CA SER A 27 -64.32 -19.04 -51.60
C SER A 27 -63.09 -18.53 -52.35
N HIS A 28 -63.19 -17.43 -53.11
CA HIS A 28 -62.03 -16.77 -53.72
C HIS A 28 -61.05 -16.24 -52.67
N ASP A 29 -61.53 -15.59 -51.61
CA ASP A 29 -60.70 -15.05 -50.53
C ASP A 29 -59.94 -16.17 -49.77
N THR A 30 -60.63 -17.26 -49.46
CA THR A 30 -59.99 -18.45 -48.86
C THR A 30 -58.97 -19.09 -49.80
N CYS A 31 -59.23 -19.14 -51.11
CA CYS A 31 -58.30 -19.64 -52.11
C CYS A 31 -57.03 -18.79 -52.21
N PHE A 32 -57.14 -17.46 -52.17
CA PHE A 32 -55.98 -16.56 -52.14
C PHE A 32 -55.14 -16.76 -50.87
N THR A 33 -55.79 -16.92 -49.73
CA THR A 33 -55.11 -17.19 -48.45
C THR A 33 -54.38 -18.53 -48.51
N GLN A 34 -55.05 -19.60 -48.97
CA GLN A 34 -54.44 -20.92 -49.13
C GLN A 34 -53.28 -20.94 -50.12
N ALA A 35 -53.39 -20.20 -51.23
CA ALA A 35 -52.31 -20.06 -52.19
C ALA A 35 -51.11 -19.35 -51.57
N SER A 36 -51.34 -18.26 -50.83
CA SER A 36 -50.31 -17.54 -50.08
C SER A 36 -49.59 -18.46 -49.08
N ASP A 37 -50.35 -19.21 -48.27
CA ASP A 37 -49.80 -20.14 -47.30
C ASP A 37 -48.97 -21.23 -47.98
N SER A 38 -49.49 -21.82 -49.08
CA SER A 38 -48.76 -22.84 -49.84
C SER A 38 -47.44 -22.30 -50.39
N MET A 39 -47.42 -21.07 -50.91
CA MET A 39 -46.20 -20.43 -51.41
C MET A 39 -45.20 -20.13 -50.29
N PHE A 40 -45.68 -19.71 -49.13
CA PHE A 40 -44.84 -19.47 -47.95
C PHE A 40 -44.15 -20.76 -47.49
N PHE A 41 -44.88 -21.87 -47.35
CA PHE A 41 -44.30 -23.14 -46.95
C PHE A 41 -43.39 -23.75 -48.04
N MET A 42 -43.73 -23.57 -49.32
CA MET A 42 -42.85 -24.01 -50.42
C MET A 42 -41.51 -23.27 -50.43
N HIS A 43 -41.47 -21.99 -50.05
CA HIS A 43 -40.23 -21.22 -50.01
C HIS A 43 -39.20 -21.82 -49.04
N GLU A 44 -39.62 -22.33 -47.88
CA GLU A 44 -38.72 -23.02 -46.94
C GLU A 44 -38.15 -24.31 -47.56
N GLY A 45 -38.99 -25.10 -48.24
CA GLY A 45 -38.54 -26.29 -48.96
C GLY A 45 -37.56 -25.97 -50.09
N LEU A 46 -37.76 -24.87 -50.81
CA LEU A 46 -36.83 -24.39 -51.85
C LEU A 46 -35.49 -23.93 -51.27
N GLN A 47 -35.47 -23.35 -50.07
CA GLN A 47 -34.22 -23.01 -49.39
C GLN A 47 -33.41 -24.25 -49.03
N GLN A 48 -34.08 -25.33 -48.58
CA GLN A 48 -33.42 -26.61 -48.28
C GLN A 48 -32.90 -27.31 -49.54
N ALA A 49 -33.58 -27.14 -50.68
CA ALA A 49 -33.14 -27.69 -51.97
C ALA A 49 -31.94 -26.95 -52.57
N ARG A 50 -31.63 -25.74 -52.08
CA ARG A 50 -30.48 -24.96 -52.54
C ARG A 50 -29.20 -25.57 -51.99
N ALA A 51 -28.25 -25.87 -52.87
CA ALA A 51 -26.92 -26.32 -52.45
C ALA A 51 -26.28 -25.25 -51.54
N PRO A 52 -25.68 -25.65 -50.40
CA PRO A 52 -24.89 -24.75 -49.57
C PRO A 52 -23.74 -24.14 -50.38
N ILE A 53 -23.32 -22.93 -50.01
CA ILE A 53 -22.08 -22.36 -50.55
C ILE A 53 -20.93 -23.12 -49.90
N TYR A 54 -20.18 -23.88 -50.71
CA TYR A 54 -19.04 -24.65 -50.24
C TYR A 54 -17.84 -23.74 -49.99
N ASP A 55 -17.28 -23.85 -48.80
CA ASP A 55 -16.11 -23.05 -48.42
C ASP A 55 -14.80 -23.74 -48.82
N VAL A 56 -14.56 -23.76 -50.13
CA VAL A 56 -13.40 -24.43 -50.73
C VAL A 56 -12.06 -23.92 -50.19
N PRO A 57 -11.82 -22.61 -50.00
CA PRO A 57 -10.56 -22.13 -49.45
C PRO A 57 -10.25 -22.70 -48.06
N PHE A 58 -11.23 -22.77 -47.15
CA PHE A 58 -11.02 -23.31 -45.82
C PHE A 58 -10.87 -24.83 -45.84
N ALA A 59 -11.64 -25.53 -46.69
CA ALA A 59 -11.45 -26.96 -46.89
C ALA A 59 -10.02 -27.27 -47.36
N THR A 60 -9.47 -26.47 -48.29
CA THR A 60 -8.07 -26.64 -48.72
C THR A 60 -7.07 -26.36 -47.60
N GLU A 61 -7.31 -25.35 -46.76
CA GLU A 61 -6.43 -25.01 -45.63
C GLU A 61 -6.39 -26.13 -44.59
N VAL A 62 -7.56 -26.69 -44.23
CA VAL A 62 -7.68 -27.83 -43.30
C VAL A 62 -7.03 -29.07 -43.89
N LEU A 63 -7.20 -29.33 -45.19
CA LEU A 63 -6.59 -30.48 -45.85
C LEU A 63 -5.05 -30.37 -45.91
N LEU A 64 -4.52 -29.17 -46.14
CA LEU A 64 -3.08 -28.96 -46.26
C LEU A 64 -2.37 -28.87 -44.90
N THR A 65 -2.97 -28.17 -43.94
CA THR A 65 -2.33 -27.88 -42.64
C THR A 65 -2.80 -28.81 -41.53
N GLY A 66 -3.86 -29.60 -41.76
CA GLY A 66 -4.51 -30.45 -40.74
C GLY A 66 -5.22 -29.65 -39.64
N THR A 67 -5.23 -28.32 -39.73
CA THR A 67 -5.73 -27.42 -38.69
C THR A 67 -6.54 -26.29 -39.31
N TYR A 68 -7.46 -25.72 -38.54
CA TYR A 68 -8.25 -24.57 -38.96
C TYR A 68 -7.62 -23.30 -38.38
N GLN A 69 -6.84 -22.55 -39.15
CA GLN A 69 -6.04 -21.43 -38.59
C GLN A 69 -6.84 -20.13 -38.49
N ARG A 70 -7.87 -19.96 -39.32
CA ARG A 70 -8.71 -18.76 -39.35
C ARG A 70 -9.99 -18.92 -38.54
N LEU A 71 -9.84 -19.01 -37.22
CA LEU A 71 -10.99 -19.02 -36.30
C LEU A 71 -11.84 -17.74 -36.50
N PRO A 72 -13.18 -17.84 -36.46
CA PRO A 72 -14.04 -16.67 -36.35
C PRO A 72 -13.60 -15.80 -35.18
N LYS A 73 -13.57 -14.47 -35.37
CA LYS A 73 -13.13 -13.50 -34.35
C LYS A 73 -13.83 -13.67 -33.00
N CYS A 74 -15.07 -14.18 -32.98
CA CYS A 74 -15.82 -14.45 -31.76
C CYS A 74 -15.26 -15.58 -30.88
N ILE A 75 -14.31 -16.39 -31.36
CA ILE A 75 -13.63 -17.43 -30.54
C ILE A 75 -12.49 -16.82 -29.72
N GLU A 76 -11.93 -15.66 -30.11
CA GLU A 76 -10.93 -14.96 -29.29
C GLU A 76 -11.50 -14.54 -27.93
N ASP A 77 -12.82 -14.28 -27.87
CA ASP A 77 -13.54 -13.88 -26.64
C ASP A 77 -13.80 -15.06 -25.68
N VAL A 78 -13.74 -16.31 -26.15
CA VAL A 78 -14.22 -17.50 -25.40
C VAL A 78 -13.09 -18.26 -24.68
N GLY A 79 -11.84 -17.85 -24.88
CA GLY A 79 -10.74 -18.31 -24.04
C GLY A 79 -10.12 -19.63 -24.48
N ILE A 80 -8.87 -19.52 -24.92
CA ILE A 80 -7.65 -20.20 -24.44
C ILE A 80 -6.59 -19.62 -25.38
N GLN A 81 -5.80 -18.66 -24.89
CA GLN A 81 -4.63 -18.23 -25.65
C GLN A 81 -3.68 -19.42 -25.74
N SER A 82 -3.24 -19.75 -26.95
CA SER A 82 -2.23 -20.78 -27.15
C SER A 82 -0.99 -20.43 -26.33
N THR A 83 -0.61 -21.33 -25.42
CA THR A 83 0.62 -21.18 -24.65
C THR A 83 1.79 -21.16 -25.63
N LEU A 84 2.56 -20.08 -25.63
CA LEU A 84 3.77 -19.97 -26.47
C LEU A 84 4.72 -21.13 -26.15
N THR A 85 5.23 -21.80 -27.19
CA THR A 85 6.29 -22.81 -27.04
C THR A 85 7.54 -22.16 -26.44
N GLU A 86 8.32 -22.88 -25.62
CA GLU A 86 9.52 -22.33 -24.94
C GLU A 86 10.50 -21.63 -25.90
N ASP A 87 10.63 -22.14 -27.14
CA ASP A 87 11.46 -21.55 -28.20
C ASP A 87 10.95 -20.20 -28.69
N GLN A 88 9.64 -19.94 -28.60
CA GLN A 88 9.02 -18.66 -28.93
C GLN A 88 8.94 -17.71 -27.73
N GLN A 89 8.93 -18.25 -26.50
CA GLN A 89 8.92 -17.44 -25.27
C GLN A 89 10.20 -16.63 -25.12
N LYS A 90 11.38 -17.25 -25.29
CA LYS A 90 12.67 -16.56 -25.17
C LYS A 90 12.81 -15.32 -26.07
N PRO A 91 12.53 -15.39 -27.39
CA PRO A 91 12.58 -14.20 -28.24
C PRO A 91 11.45 -13.21 -27.93
N ALA A 92 10.27 -13.66 -27.52
CA ALA A 92 9.18 -12.77 -27.11
C ALA A 92 9.55 -11.98 -25.85
N LEU A 93 10.12 -12.64 -24.84
CA LEU A 93 10.61 -11.99 -23.62
C LEU A 93 11.71 -10.97 -23.94
N LYS A 94 12.66 -11.29 -24.82
CA LYS A 94 13.69 -10.32 -25.26
C LYS A 94 13.09 -9.09 -25.95
N LYS A 95 12.05 -9.28 -26.77
CA LYS A 95 11.31 -8.16 -27.39
C LYS A 95 10.61 -7.33 -26.33
N LEU A 96 9.93 -7.97 -25.38
CA LEU A 96 9.27 -7.29 -24.27
C LEU A 96 10.27 -6.51 -23.40
N ASP A 97 11.42 -7.10 -23.09
CA ASP A 97 12.53 -6.48 -22.37
C ASP A 97 13.02 -5.19 -23.07
N THR A 98 13.09 -5.24 -24.39
CA THR A 98 13.47 -4.08 -25.21
C THR A 98 12.41 -2.99 -25.16
N LEU A 99 11.12 -3.36 -25.24
CA LEU A 99 10.00 -2.43 -25.13
C LEU A 99 9.88 -1.79 -23.74
N VAL A 100 10.08 -2.59 -22.68
CA VAL A 100 10.09 -2.11 -21.31
C VAL A 100 11.22 -1.10 -21.12
N ARG A 101 12.44 -1.41 -21.59
CA ARG A 101 13.59 -0.48 -21.53
C ARG A 101 13.32 0.80 -22.31
N SER A 102 12.78 0.73 -23.53
CA SER A 102 12.48 1.94 -24.30
C SER A 102 11.44 2.79 -23.60
N LYS A 103 10.40 2.18 -23.02
CA LYS A 103 9.35 2.91 -22.31
C LYS A 103 9.84 3.53 -21.00
N LEU A 104 10.74 2.86 -20.27
CA LEU A 104 11.37 3.43 -19.08
C LEU A 104 12.21 4.67 -19.39
N LEU A 105 12.80 4.78 -20.58
CA LEU A 105 13.55 5.96 -21.01
C LEU A 105 12.66 7.16 -21.36
N GLU A 106 11.42 6.90 -21.80
CA GLU A 106 10.45 7.96 -22.13
C GLU A 106 9.81 8.59 -20.88
N ILE A 107 9.73 7.86 -19.77
CA ILE A 107 8.99 8.26 -18.57
C ILE A 107 9.95 8.81 -17.52
N SER A 108 9.53 9.87 -16.82
CA SER A 108 10.28 10.38 -15.67
C SER A 108 10.19 9.42 -14.48
N ILE A 109 11.34 8.92 -14.02
CA ILE A 109 11.45 8.07 -12.84
C ILE A 109 11.75 8.99 -11.64
N PRO A 110 10.99 8.90 -10.53
CA PRO A 110 11.28 9.64 -9.30
C PRO A 110 12.70 9.37 -8.80
N LYS A 111 13.34 10.41 -8.23
CA LYS A 111 14.74 10.34 -7.77
C LYS A 111 14.92 9.42 -6.55
N GLU A 112 13.82 9.11 -5.90
CA GLU A 112 13.71 8.28 -4.70
C GLU A 112 13.79 6.78 -5.01
N ILE A 113 13.70 6.39 -6.29
CA ILE A 113 13.83 4.99 -6.69
C ILE A 113 15.33 4.64 -6.78
N SER A 114 15.81 3.88 -5.79
CA SER A 114 17.22 3.48 -5.68
C SER A 114 17.68 2.59 -6.83
N GLU A 115 16.85 1.63 -7.25
CA GLU A 115 17.25 0.63 -8.25
C GLU A 115 16.11 0.26 -9.21
N VAL A 116 16.42 0.27 -10.51
CA VAL A 116 15.56 -0.22 -11.58
C VAL A 116 16.28 -1.33 -12.34
N LYS A 117 15.80 -2.56 -12.21
CA LYS A 117 16.34 -3.74 -12.92
C LYS A 117 15.32 -4.24 -13.93
N VAL A 118 15.75 -4.46 -15.17
CA VAL A 118 14.89 -5.02 -16.22
C VAL A 118 15.37 -6.42 -16.55
N SER A 119 14.49 -7.41 -16.33
CA SER A 119 14.75 -8.83 -16.58
C SER A 119 13.47 -9.55 -17.00
N ASP A 120 13.60 -10.47 -17.97
CA ASP A 120 12.52 -11.34 -18.46
C ASP A 120 11.23 -10.59 -18.84
N GLY A 121 11.36 -9.38 -19.42
CA GLY A 121 10.20 -8.57 -19.83
C GLY A 121 9.46 -7.89 -18.68
N THR A 122 10.10 -7.81 -17.50
CA THR A 122 9.58 -7.11 -16.33
C THR A 122 10.59 -6.07 -15.84
N ALA A 123 10.07 -4.97 -15.32
CA ALA A 123 10.86 -3.97 -14.61
C ALA A 123 10.63 -4.11 -13.10
N LEU A 124 11.71 -4.34 -12.38
CA LEU A 124 11.77 -4.34 -10.94
C LEU A 124 12.14 -2.95 -10.45
N LEU A 125 11.23 -2.29 -9.76
CA LEU A 125 11.47 -1.03 -9.06
C LEU A 125 11.66 -1.31 -7.57
N ARG A 126 12.75 -0.80 -7.01
CA ARG A 126 13.08 -0.95 -5.59
C ARG A 126 13.38 0.41 -4.97
N VAL A 127 12.69 0.68 -3.85
CA VAL A 127 12.99 1.78 -2.93
C VAL A 127 13.49 1.15 -1.64
N ASP A 128 14.70 1.52 -1.22
CA ASP A 128 15.30 0.91 -0.03
C ASP A 128 14.53 1.27 1.23
N GLY A 129 14.19 0.25 2.03
CA GLY A 129 13.43 0.42 3.28
C GLY A 129 11.91 0.48 3.12
N GLU A 130 11.39 0.69 1.89
CA GLU A 130 9.95 0.88 1.67
C GLU A 130 9.29 -0.28 0.91
N PHE A 131 9.60 -0.45 -0.37
CA PHE A 131 8.88 -1.41 -1.21
C PHE A 131 9.67 -1.88 -2.43
N LYS A 132 9.19 -2.99 -2.98
CA LYS A 132 9.67 -3.65 -4.19
C LYS A 132 8.48 -3.99 -5.09
N VAL A 133 8.45 -3.47 -6.30
CA VAL A 133 7.35 -3.67 -7.26
C VAL A 133 7.88 -4.25 -8.57
N LEU A 134 7.25 -5.31 -9.04
CA LEU A 134 7.46 -5.90 -10.35
C LEU A 134 6.35 -5.43 -11.30
N VAL A 135 6.72 -4.67 -12.32
CA VAL A 135 5.81 -4.15 -13.33
C VAL A 135 6.14 -4.70 -14.72
N THR A 136 5.14 -4.75 -15.60
CA THR A 136 5.29 -5.10 -17.01
C THR A 136 4.40 -4.21 -17.86
N LEU A 137 4.50 -4.29 -19.19
CA LEU A 137 3.66 -3.57 -20.14
C LEU A 137 2.46 -4.45 -20.54
N GLY A 138 1.28 -3.84 -20.72
CA GLY A 138 0.09 -4.55 -21.24
C GLY A 138 -1.14 -4.49 -20.34
N TYR A 139 -1.48 -3.34 -19.76
CA TYR A 139 -2.74 -3.20 -19.02
C TYR A 139 -3.94 -3.20 -19.98
N ARG A 140 -4.90 -4.12 -19.77
CA ARG A 140 -6.11 -4.31 -20.60
C ARG A 140 -5.83 -4.35 -22.11
N GLY A 141 -4.75 -5.01 -22.52
CA GLY A 141 -4.35 -5.14 -23.93
C GLY A 141 -3.59 -3.94 -24.52
N HIS A 142 -3.37 -2.87 -23.75
CA HIS A 142 -2.62 -1.70 -24.19
C HIS A 142 -1.15 -1.82 -23.79
N LEU A 143 -0.26 -2.03 -24.77
CA LEU A 143 1.19 -2.15 -24.55
C LEU A 143 1.88 -0.85 -24.11
N SER A 144 1.17 0.28 -24.16
CA SER A 144 1.65 1.57 -23.66
C SER A 144 1.46 1.73 -22.15
N MET A 145 0.59 0.91 -21.53
CA MET A 145 0.19 1.03 -20.13
C MET A 145 0.88 -0.02 -19.27
N TRP A 146 1.17 0.36 -18.02
CA TRP A 146 1.86 -0.49 -17.05
C TRP A 146 0.90 -1.36 -16.26
N ARG A 147 1.35 -2.58 -15.95
CA ARG A 147 0.65 -3.58 -15.15
C ARG A 147 1.55 -4.02 -14.00
N ILE A 148 0.99 -4.20 -12.81
CA ILE A 148 1.69 -4.69 -11.63
C ILE A 148 1.52 -6.21 -11.55
N LEU A 149 2.64 -6.94 -11.57
CA LEU A 149 2.62 -8.40 -11.41
C LEU A 149 2.73 -8.80 -9.94
N HIS A 150 3.62 -8.13 -9.21
CA HIS A 150 3.88 -8.45 -7.82
C HIS A 150 4.38 -7.23 -7.08
N MET A 151 4.02 -7.15 -5.80
CA MET A 151 4.40 -6.06 -4.92
C MET A 151 4.69 -6.62 -3.53
N GLU A 152 5.82 -6.20 -2.98
CA GLU A 152 6.30 -6.58 -1.66
C GLU A 152 6.68 -5.31 -0.89
N LEU A 153 6.19 -5.20 0.34
CA LEU A 153 6.55 -4.11 1.26
C LEU A 153 7.77 -4.55 2.07
N LEU A 154 8.80 -3.72 2.07
CA LEU A 154 10.06 -3.94 2.79
C LEU A 154 10.03 -3.34 4.20
N VAL A 155 8.98 -2.60 4.55
CA VAL A 155 8.72 -2.09 5.89
C VAL A 155 8.54 -3.26 6.87
N GLY A 156 9.27 -3.25 7.98
CA GLY A 156 9.33 -4.40 8.87
C GLY A 156 9.69 -4.09 10.32
N GLU A 157 9.41 -5.05 11.19
CA GLU A 157 9.82 -5.06 12.59
C GLU A 157 10.95 -6.07 12.82
N ARG A 158 11.47 -6.14 14.05
CA ARG A 158 12.38 -7.22 14.49
C ARG A 158 11.85 -8.63 14.18
N SER A 159 10.52 -8.82 14.08
CA SER A 159 9.87 -10.10 13.77
C SER A 159 9.77 -10.43 12.28
N GLY A 160 10.15 -9.51 11.38
CA GLY A 160 10.09 -9.66 9.93
C GLY A 160 9.34 -8.53 9.22
N SER A 161 9.38 -8.53 7.89
CA SER A 161 8.66 -7.59 7.04
C SER A 161 7.14 -7.78 7.10
N VAL A 162 6.40 -6.68 6.93
CA VAL A 162 4.94 -6.69 6.90
C VAL A 162 4.47 -7.37 5.62
N LYS A 163 4.03 -8.63 5.74
CA LYS A 163 3.44 -9.37 4.62
C LYS A 163 2.01 -8.91 4.42
N LEU A 164 1.75 -8.24 3.30
CA LEU A 164 0.39 -7.89 2.91
C LEU A 164 -0.37 -9.17 2.50
N GLU A 165 -1.61 -9.29 2.97
CA GLU A 165 -2.50 -10.39 2.60
C GLU A 165 -2.75 -10.39 1.08
N GLU A 166 -2.93 -11.57 0.50
CA GLU A 166 -3.01 -11.73 -0.96
C GLU A 166 -4.18 -10.98 -1.58
N LEU A 167 -5.36 -11.00 -0.95
CA LEU A 167 -6.53 -10.25 -1.43
C LEU A 167 -6.29 -8.72 -1.40
N ARG A 168 -5.61 -8.22 -0.37
CA ARG A 168 -5.28 -6.80 -0.24
C ARG A 168 -4.24 -6.37 -1.27
N ARG A 169 -3.27 -7.24 -1.61
CA ARG A 169 -2.28 -7.00 -2.68
C ARG A 169 -2.95 -6.84 -4.04
N HIS A 170 -3.90 -7.71 -4.38
CA HIS A 170 -4.60 -7.63 -5.66
C HIS A 170 -5.48 -6.38 -5.74
N ALA A 171 -6.25 -6.08 -4.69
CA ALA A 171 -7.10 -4.88 -4.68
C ALA A 171 -6.28 -3.57 -4.79
N LEU A 172 -5.15 -3.48 -4.07
CA LEU A 172 -4.24 -2.34 -4.14
C LEU A 172 -3.55 -2.26 -5.51
N GLY A 173 -3.13 -3.40 -6.07
CA GLY A 173 -2.58 -3.48 -7.42
C GLY A 173 -3.56 -2.97 -8.47
N ASP A 174 -4.81 -3.42 -8.43
CA ASP A 174 -5.87 -3.00 -9.35
C ASP A 174 -6.18 -1.49 -9.27
N ASP A 175 -6.13 -0.89 -8.08
CA ASP A 175 -6.32 0.56 -7.90
C ASP A 175 -5.11 1.34 -8.45
N LEU A 176 -3.89 0.88 -8.14
CA LEU A 176 -2.66 1.48 -8.66
C LEU A 176 -2.59 1.42 -10.18
N GLU A 177 -2.92 0.28 -10.80
CA GLU A 177 -2.96 0.14 -12.26
C GLU A 177 -3.93 1.13 -12.90
N ARG A 178 -5.12 1.33 -12.30
CA ARG A 178 -6.10 2.33 -12.78
C ARG A 178 -5.56 3.76 -12.66
N ARG A 179 -4.95 4.10 -11.52
CA ARG A 179 -4.38 5.44 -11.30
C ARG A 179 -3.18 5.71 -12.21
N MET A 180 -2.32 4.71 -12.40
CA MET A 180 -1.17 4.78 -13.32
C MET A 180 -1.61 4.92 -14.77
N ALA A 181 -2.71 4.29 -15.19
CA ALA A 181 -3.24 4.42 -16.54
C ALA A 181 -3.86 5.81 -16.82
N ALA A 182 -4.37 6.49 -15.79
CA ALA A 182 -4.94 7.83 -15.91
C ALA A 182 -3.91 8.96 -15.77
N ALA A 183 -2.78 8.71 -15.10
CA ALA A 183 -1.75 9.70 -14.83
C ALA A 183 -0.77 9.89 -15.99
N GLU A 184 -0.29 11.12 -16.19
CA GLU A 184 0.78 11.44 -17.15
C GLU A 184 2.13 10.81 -16.75
N ASN A 185 2.39 10.72 -15.43
CA ASN A 185 3.59 10.12 -14.86
C ASN A 185 3.20 8.92 -13.97
N PRO A 186 3.19 7.69 -14.51
CA PRO A 186 2.70 6.53 -13.77
C PRO A 186 3.58 6.19 -12.56
N PHE A 187 4.90 6.34 -12.67
CA PHE A 187 5.83 5.99 -11.58
C PHE A 187 5.81 6.99 -10.43
N SER A 188 5.51 8.28 -10.67
CA SER A 188 5.35 9.23 -9.57
C SER A 188 4.08 8.92 -8.78
N THR A 189 2.96 8.62 -9.45
CA THR A 189 1.71 8.23 -8.77
C THR A 189 1.86 6.92 -8.02
N LEU A 190 2.56 5.93 -8.61
CA LEU A 190 2.91 4.69 -7.92
C LEU A 190 3.72 4.97 -6.65
N TYR A 191 4.76 5.80 -6.78
CA TYR A 191 5.60 6.17 -5.64
C TYR A 191 4.80 6.88 -4.56
N THR A 192 4.03 7.93 -4.87
CA THR A 192 3.30 8.71 -3.86
C THR A 192 2.33 7.85 -3.07
N VAL A 193 1.53 7.01 -3.73
CA VAL A 193 0.53 6.15 -3.06
C VAL A 193 1.21 5.09 -2.19
N LEU A 194 2.26 4.44 -2.70
CA LEU A 194 2.98 3.44 -1.93
C LEU A 194 3.78 4.05 -0.77
N HIS A 195 4.36 5.22 -0.98
CA HIS A 195 5.10 5.95 0.03
C HIS A 195 4.18 6.40 1.17
N GLU A 196 3.02 6.99 0.86
CA GLU A 196 1.98 7.33 1.84
C GLU A 196 1.52 6.10 2.64
N LEU A 197 1.30 4.98 1.97
CA LEU A 197 0.96 3.72 2.62
C LEU A 197 2.10 3.22 3.53
N CYS A 198 3.35 3.28 3.07
CA CYS A 198 4.51 2.88 3.87
C CYS A 198 4.63 3.74 5.13
N ILE A 199 4.45 5.06 5.02
CA ILE A 199 4.47 5.98 6.18
C ILE A 199 3.35 5.63 7.16
N ALA A 200 2.14 5.39 6.66
CA ALA A 200 1.02 4.99 7.50
C ALA A 200 1.31 3.68 8.25
N LEU A 201 1.90 2.69 7.56
CA LEU A 201 2.31 1.43 8.16
C LEU A 201 3.42 1.63 9.20
N VAL A 202 4.44 2.44 8.91
CA VAL A 202 5.51 2.75 9.87
C VAL A 202 4.90 3.38 11.12
N MET A 203 4.04 4.39 10.98
CA MET A 203 3.42 5.05 12.12
C MET A 203 2.53 4.09 12.92
N ASP A 204 1.74 3.24 12.26
CA ASP A 204 0.93 2.23 12.95
C ASP A 204 1.81 1.21 13.70
N THR A 205 2.91 0.76 13.09
CA THR A 205 3.86 -0.14 13.78
C THR A 205 4.51 0.53 14.99
N VAL A 206 4.93 1.80 14.88
CA VAL A 206 5.50 2.58 15.98
C VAL A 206 4.49 2.73 17.12
N ILE A 207 3.23 3.07 16.80
CA ILE A 207 2.16 3.20 17.79
C ILE A 207 1.91 1.87 18.49
N ARG A 208 1.82 0.77 17.74
CA ARG A 208 1.64 -0.58 18.31
C ARG A 208 2.82 -1.00 19.18
N GLN A 209 4.06 -0.74 18.77
CA GLN A 209 5.25 -1.03 19.58
C GLN A 209 5.23 -0.23 20.89
N VAL A 210 4.89 1.05 20.85
CA VAL A 210 4.80 1.90 22.05
C VAL A 210 3.67 1.47 22.98
N GLN A 211 2.53 1.07 22.43
CA GLN A 211 1.44 0.46 23.22
C GLN A 211 1.87 -0.85 23.88
N ALA A 212 2.66 -1.68 23.19
CA ALA A 212 3.23 -2.90 23.77
C ALA A 212 4.25 -2.59 24.89
N LEU A 213 5.10 -1.57 24.69
CA LEU A 213 6.07 -1.12 25.71
C LEU A 213 5.38 -0.62 26.98
N ARG A 214 4.20 0.01 26.87
CA ARG A 214 3.37 0.42 28.01
C ARG A 214 2.87 -0.75 28.85
N GLN A 215 2.63 -1.91 28.25
CA GLN A 215 2.20 -3.11 28.97
C GLN A 215 3.39 -3.89 29.55
N GLY A 216 4.60 -3.62 29.07
CA GLY A 216 5.83 -4.29 29.47
C GLY A 216 6.65 -3.55 30.51
N ARG A 217 7.97 -3.64 30.37
CA ARG A 217 8.98 -3.13 31.33
C ARG A 217 8.94 -1.60 31.51
N TRP A 218 8.38 -0.88 30.55
CA TRP A 218 8.43 0.58 30.48
C TRP A 218 7.15 1.28 30.96
N LYS A 219 6.22 0.54 31.59
CA LYS A 219 4.89 1.02 32.01
C LYS A 219 4.90 2.35 32.77
N ASP A 220 5.81 2.48 33.73
CA ASP A 220 5.85 3.65 34.61
C ASP A 220 6.92 4.67 34.18
N ALA A 221 7.77 4.32 33.21
CA ALA A 221 8.89 5.15 32.75
C ALA A 221 8.54 6.01 31.51
N ILE A 222 7.48 5.66 30.77
CA ILE A 222 7.09 6.31 29.51
C ILE A 222 5.63 6.75 29.52
N ARG A 223 5.36 7.94 28.97
CA ARG A 223 4.02 8.42 28.57
C ARG A 223 4.06 8.76 27.09
N PHE A 224 2.98 8.50 26.36
CA PHE A 224 2.90 8.89 24.96
C PHE A 224 1.62 9.66 24.68
N GLU A 225 1.73 10.66 23.82
CA GLU A 225 0.64 11.50 23.32
C GLU A 225 0.55 11.30 21.80
N LEU A 226 -0.65 10.94 21.33
CA LEU A 226 -0.95 10.90 19.91
C LEU A 226 -1.29 12.32 19.45
N ILE A 227 -0.53 12.82 18.49
CA ILE A 227 -0.77 14.11 17.86
C ILE A 227 -1.67 13.85 16.65
N SER A 228 -2.98 13.83 16.90
CA SER A 228 -3.99 13.86 15.86
C SER A 228 -4.46 15.31 15.72
N ASP A 229 -4.19 15.94 14.59
CA ASP A 229 -4.70 17.28 14.28
C ASP A 229 -6.21 17.15 13.99
N GLY A 230 -7.02 17.16 15.05
CA GLY A 230 -8.46 17.01 15.01
C GLY A 230 -9.10 17.42 16.33
N SER A 231 -9.43 18.71 16.42
CA SER A 231 -10.22 19.41 17.45
C SER A 231 -9.58 19.68 18.83
N VAL A 232 -9.13 20.92 19.01
CA VAL A 232 -9.13 21.60 20.31
C VAL A 232 -10.58 21.99 20.60
N GLY A 233 -11.26 21.30 21.52
CA GLY A 233 -12.61 21.69 21.96
C GLY A 233 -13.31 20.72 22.91
N GLN A 234 -13.16 20.98 24.21
CA GLN A 234 -14.06 20.61 25.33
C GLN A 234 -14.19 19.13 25.75
N GLY A 235 -13.94 18.92 27.05
CA GLY A 235 -14.13 17.66 27.75
C GLY A 235 -15.60 17.27 27.93
N GLY A 236 -15.80 15.99 28.21
CA GLY A 236 -17.12 15.43 28.52
C GLY A 236 -17.10 13.91 28.50
N ILE A 237 -17.77 13.32 29.47
CA ILE A 237 -17.85 11.90 29.80
C ILE A 237 -18.73 11.12 28.79
N ALA A 238 -18.33 9.86 28.54
CA ALA A 238 -19.12 8.71 28.07
C ALA A 238 -19.83 8.72 26.70
N GLY A 239 -19.73 7.58 26.01
CA GLY A 239 -20.90 6.98 25.38
C GLY A 239 -20.84 6.72 23.87
N SER A 240 -20.85 5.42 23.55
CA SER A 240 -21.60 4.79 22.47
C SER A 240 -21.05 4.84 21.04
N MET A 241 -20.84 3.62 20.53
CA MET A 241 -21.04 3.22 19.14
C MET A 241 -22.30 3.88 18.54
N GLN A 242 -22.17 4.46 17.35
CA GLN A 242 -23.27 4.47 16.39
C GLN A 242 -22.73 4.60 14.96
N ILE A 243 -23.13 3.63 14.15
CA ILE A 243 -23.06 3.58 12.70
C ILE A 243 -24.15 4.51 12.17
N THR A 244 -23.82 5.43 11.25
CA THR A 244 -24.76 5.91 10.22
C THR A 244 -24.04 6.54 9.02
N GLN A 245 -24.71 6.43 7.88
CA GLN A 245 -24.32 6.60 6.48
C GLN A 245 -24.16 8.04 5.97
N ASP A 246 -23.30 8.13 4.94
CA ASP A 246 -23.28 9.03 3.78
C ASP A 246 -23.18 10.55 3.94
N GLY A 247 -22.19 11.11 3.25
CA GLY A 247 -22.04 12.53 2.97
C GLY A 247 -20.57 12.91 2.79
N GLU A 248 -20.11 12.92 1.53
CA GLU A 248 -18.93 13.63 1.01
C GLU A 248 -17.66 13.58 1.88
N ILE A 249 -16.73 12.69 1.51
CA ILE A 249 -15.35 12.73 1.99
C ILE A 249 -14.69 13.94 1.32
N ASP A 250 -14.85 15.11 1.94
CA ASP A 250 -13.94 16.24 1.73
C ASP A 250 -12.51 15.73 1.94
N SER A 251 -11.67 15.95 0.93
CA SER A 251 -10.28 15.52 0.83
C SER A 251 -9.34 16.26 1.80
N ALA A 252 -9.75 16.40 3.06
CA ALA A 252 -8.97 16.81 4.22
C ALA A 252 -8.82 15.64 5.23
N GLY A 253 -8.92 14.40 4.75
CA GLY A 253 -9.03 13.21 5.59
C GLY A 253 -7.72 12.43 5.75
N LEU A 254 -7.35 12.19 7.01
CA LEU A 254 -6.34 11.23 7.49
C LEU A 254 -4.87 11.64 7.32
N ARG A 255 -4.48 12.78 7.91
CA ARG A 255 -3.06 12.96 8.26
C ARG A 255 -2.68 11.86 9.26
N THR A 256 -1.66 11.07 8.93
CA THR A 256 -1.14 10.03 9.82
C THR A 256 -0.74 10.65 11.16
N PRO A 257 -1.25 10.13 12.30
CA PRO A 257 -1.06 10.78 13.59
C PRO A 257 0.42 10.78 13.97
N GLY A 258 0.91 11.92 14.44
CA GLY A 258 2.23 12.03 15.04
C GLY A 258 2.28 11.34 16.40
N LEU A 259 3.46 10.95 16.84
CA LEU A 259 3.65 10.36 18.16
C LEU A 259 4.67 11.16 18.97
N LYS A 260 4.29 11.55 20.18
CA LYS A 260 5.20 12.15 21.15
C LYS A 260 5.38 11.20 22.31
N ILE A 261 6.61 10.76 22.53
CA ILE A 261 7.02 9.82 23.58
C ILE A 261 7.77 10.62 24.64
N LEU A 262 7.15 10.86 25.79
CA LEU A 262 7.78 11.41 26.98
C LEU A 262 8.42 10.27 27.77
N TYR A 263 9.67 10.45 28.15
CA TYR A 263 10.43 9.46 28.90
C TYR A 263 11.07 10.11 30.14
N TRP A 264 11.53 9.27 31.08
CA TRP A 264 12.09 9.72 32.36
C TRP A 264 11.05 10.49 33.20
N LEU A 265 9.91 9.85 33.43
CA LEU A 265 8.85 10.40 34.26
C LEU A 265 9.23 10.27 35.74
N ASP A 266 9.33 11.40 36.42
CA ASP A 266 9.37 11.41 37.88
C ASP A 266 7.96 11.09 38.43
N PHE A 267 7.90 10.12 39.35
CA PHE A 267 6.66 9.57 39.91
C PHE A 267 5.79 10.58 40.69
N ASP A 268 6.26 11.82 40.88
CA ASP A 268 5.79 12.72 41.93
C ASP A 268 4.66 13.71 41.56
N LYS A 269 4.00 13.60 40.39
CA LYS A 269 2.83 14.46 40.10
C LYS A 269 1.59 13.69 39.67
N ILE A 270 0.85 13.23 40.69
CA ILE A 270 -0.58 12.88 40.62
C ILE A 270 -1.48 14.13 40.73
N SER A 271 -0.96 15.31 41.09
CA SER A 271 -1.79 16.52 41.20
C SER A 271 -1.59 17.46 40.02
N GLY A 272 -2.67 17.69 39.27
CA GLY A 272 -2.74 18.68 38.21
C GLY A 272 -2.31 20.06 38.70
N THR A 273 -1.17 20.53 38.18
CA THR A 273 -0.79 21.93 38.05
C THR A 273 0.26 21.99 36.95
N ALA A 274 0.03 22.89 36.01
CA ALA A 274 0.65 22.97 34.69
C ALA A 274 2.09 23.51 34.68
N ASP A 275 2.96 22.99 35.54
CA ASP A 275 4.40 23.24 35.50
C ASP A 275 5.15 21.94 35.82
N ALA A 276 5.19 21.02 34.86
CA ALA A 276 6.16 19.93 34.84
C ALA A 276 7.46 20.52 34.28
N GLY A 277 8.55 20.54 35.05
CA GLY A 277 9.89 20.71 34.49
C GLY A 277 10.01 19.73 33.31
N SER A 278 10.37 20.23 32.13
CA SER A 278 10.08 19.55 30.86
C SER A 278 10.68 18.13 30.82
N CYS A 279 9.86 17.10 31.04
CA CYS A 279 10.30 15.73 30.83
C CYS A 279 10.77 15.62 29.37
N PRO A 280 11.96 15.04 29.14
CA PRO A 280 12.48 14.93 27.80
C PRO A 280 11.53 14.07 26.95
N PHE A 281 11.30 14.49 25.71
CA PHE A 281 10.41 13.78 24.80
C PHE A 281 11.01 13.63 23.41
N ILE A 282 10.64 12.54 22.75
CA ILE A 282 10.92 12.27 21.35
C ILE A 282 9.62 12.43 20.58
N LYS A 283 9.63 13.28 19.56
CA LYS A 283 8.53 13.51 18.66
C LYS A 283 8.82 12.81 17.33
N ILE A 284 8.01 11.83 16.95
CA ILE A 284 8.08 11.11 15.69
C ILE A 284 6.90 11.59 14.85
N GLU A 285 7.17 12.34 13.80
CA GLU A 285 6.13 12.89 12.93
C GLU A 285 6.44 12.65 11.45
N PRO A 286 5.41 12.33 10.64
CA PRO A 286 5.50 12.44 9.20
C PRO A 286 5.56 13.92 8.83
N GLY A 287 6.73 14.37 8.35
CA GLY A 287 6.91 15.73 7.84
C GLY A 287 6.03 15.99 6.62
N GLN A 288 5.85 17.27 6.26
CA GLN A 288 5.16 17.66 5.01
C GLN A 288 5.86 17.10 3.75
N ASP A 289 7.13 16.75 3.88
CA ASP A 289 7.96 16.14 2.84
C ASP A 289 7.75 14.62 2.73
N LEU A 290 6.77 14.06 3.44
CA LEU A 290 6.51 12.61 3.61
C LEU A 290 7.69 11.82 4.23
N LYS A 291 8.74 12.50 4.68
CA LYS A 291 9.83 11.91 5.46
C LYS A 291 9.50 11.90 6.95
N ILE A 292 9.77 10.78 7.60
CA ILE A 292 9.58 10.62 9.05
C ILE A 292 10.71 11.37 9.76
N LYS A 293 10.36 12.41 10.52
CA LYS A 293 11.29 13.21 11.31
C LYS A 293 11.18 12.79 12.78
N CYS A 294 12.31 12.42 13.39
CA CYS A 294 12.40 12.17 14.83
C CYS A 294 13.11 13.35 15.48
N LEU A 295 12.38 14.14 16.26
CA LEU A 295 12.90 15.32 16.93
C LEU A 295 12.98 15.07 18.43
N HIS A 296 14.09 15.46 19.03
CA HIS A 296 14.25 15.43 20.48
C HIS A 296 13.96 16.80 21.09
N SER A 297 13.33 16.84 22.26
CA SER A 297 12.89 18.09 22.92
C SER A 297 14.03 19.02 23.35
N THR A 298 15.17 18.45 23.70
CA THR A 298 16.38 19.16 24.12
C THR A 298 17.55 18.84 23.20
N PHE A 299 18.53 19.73 23.13
CA PHE A 299 19.79 19.45 22.45
C PHE A 299 20.50 18.29 23.13
N VAL A 300 20.86 17.26 22.37
CA VAL A 300 21.51 16.06 22.90
C VAL A 300 22.76 15.75 22.10
N ILE A 301 23.85 15.41 22.78
CA ILE A 301 25.13 15.07 22.18
C ILE A 301 25.25 13.55 22.07
N ASP A 302 25.63 13.06 20.90
CA ASP A 302 25.96 11.65 20.71
C ASP A 302 27.32 11.36 21.39
N PRO A 303 27.40 10.40 22.32
CA PRO A 303 28.62 10.08 23.04
C PRO A 303 29.77 9.58 22.14
N LEU A 304 29.45 9.05 20.95
CA LEU A 304 30.45 8.53 20.02
C LEU A 304 31.02 9.61 19.09
N MET A 305 30.18 10.57 18.68
CA MET A 305 30.56 11.59 17.69
C MET A 305 30.86 12.97 18.29
N GLY A 306 30.44 13.23 19.53
CA GLY A 306 30.60 14.54 20.17
C GLY A 306 29.86 15.70 19.47
N LYS A 307 28.93 15.37 18.57
CA LYS A 307 28.06 16.30 17.82
C LYS A 307 26.60 16.09 18.23
N GLU A 308 25.72 16.96 17.76
CA GLU A 308 24.27 16.82 17.96
C GLU A 308 23.78 15.45 17.45
N ALA A 309 22.98 14.77 18.27
CA ALA A 309 22.44 13.46 17.96
C ALA A 309 21.27 13.59 16.98
N GLU A 310 21.46 13.06 15.77
CA GLU A 310 20.38 12.89 14.81
C GLU A 310 19.68 11.54 15.02
N PHE A 311 18.37 11.60 15.25
CA PHE A 311 17.53 10.42 15.42
C PHE A 311 16.84 10.09 14.09
N SER A 312 17.02 8.86 13.62
CA SER A 312 16.36 8.33 12.43
C SER A 312 15.82 6.93 12.71
N LEU A 313 14.71 6.60 12.05
CA LEU A 313 14.11 5.27 12.08
C LEU A 313 14.54 4.52 10.83
N GLU A 314 15.14 3.35 11.01
CA GLU A 314 15.35 2.40 9.92
C GLU A 314 14.01 1.75 9.58
N GLN A 315 13.45 2.07 8.42
CA GLN A 315 12.12 1.60 7.99
C GLN A 315 12.07 0.06 7.80
N SER A 316 13.21 -0.58 7.52
CA SER A 316 13.34 -2.02 7.34
C SER A 316 13.31 -2.82 8.65
N CYS A 317 13.72 -2.22 9.77
CA CYS A 317 13.75 -2.86 11.08
C CYS A 317 13.37 -1.84 12.16
N ILE A 318 12.08 -1.55 12.25
CA ILE A 318 11.53 -0.57 13.18
C ILE A 318 11.63 -1.13 14.60
N ASP A 319 12.29 -0.36 15.46
CA ASP A 319 12.58 -0.73 16.84
C ASP A 319 12.59 0.52 17.72
N VAL A 320 11.41 0.84 18.25
CA VAL A 320 11.21 2.04 19.06
C VAL A 320 11.95 1.93 20.39
N GLU A 321 12.16 0.73 20.93
CA GLU A 321 12.90 0.54 22.17
C GLU A 321 14.38 0.91 21.99
N LYS A 322 15.02 0.47 20.90
CA LYS A 322 16.40 0.87 20.59
C LYS A 322 16.53 2.37 20.35
N LEU A 323 15.56 2.98 19.67
CA LEU A 323 15.52 4.43 19.47
C LEU A 323 15.44 5.17 20.81
N LEU A 324 14.57 4.71 21.70
CA LEU A 324 14.40 5.30 23.03
C LEU A 324 15.65 5.13 23.90
N LEU A 325 16.24 3.94 23.93
CA LEU A 325 17.49 3.67 24.65
C LEU A 325 18.60 4.57 24.15
N ARG A 326 18.74 4.73 22.83
CA ARG A 326 19.72 5.66 22.25
C ARG A 326 19.47 7.10 22.71
N ALA A 327 18.23 7.57 22.67
CA ALA A 327 17.88 8.91 23.13
C ALA A 327 18.18 9.12 24.63
N ILE A 328 17.85 8.14 25.46
CA ILE A 328 18.13 8.15 26.90
C ILE A 328 19.65 8.20 27.14
N CYS A 329 20.45 7.39 26.44
CA CYS A 329 21.90 7.37 26.58
C CYS A 329 22.50 8.72 26.18
N CYS A 330 22.11 9.29 25.04
CA CYS A 330 22.61 10.60 24.63
C CYS A 330 22.20 11.69 25.66
N ASN A 331 20.98 11.64 26.20
CA ASN A 331 20.52 12.62 27.20
C ASN A 331 21.31 12.49 28.50
N ARG A 332 21.53 11.26 28.98
CA ARG A 332 22.38 10.98 30.14
C ARG A 332 23.80 11.54 29.94
N TYR A 333 24.41 11.29 28.79
CA TYR A 333 25.74 11.80 28.46
C TYR A 333 25.78 13.32 28.49
N THR A 334 24.78 13.97 27.90
CA THR A 334 24.69 15.45 27.85
C THR A 334 24.54 16.05 29.24
N ARG A 335 23.68 15.47 30.09
CA ARG A 335 23.53 15.87 31.49
C ARG A 335 24.82 15.66 32.29
N LEU A 336 25.49 14.52 32.12
CA LEU A 336 26.79 14.26 32.76
C LEU A 336 27.87 15.23 32.30
N LEU A 337 27.89 15.61 31.02
CA LEU A 337 28.79 16.63 30.49
C LEU A 337 28.52 18.03 31.06
N GLU A 338 27.26 18.39 31.26
CA GLU A 338 26.89 19.65 31.93
C GLU A 338 27.37 19.66 33.38
N ILE A 339 27.12 18.59 34.14
CA ILE A 339 27.59 18.43 35.52
C ILE A 339 29.13 18.46 35.55
N PHE A 340 29.80 17.79 34.61
CA PHE A 340 31.25 17.82 34.48
C PHE A 340 31.77 19.26 34.28
N LYS A 341 31.16 20.03 33.37
CA LYS A 341 31.52 21.43 33.12
C LYS A 341 31.26 22.32 34.35
N GLU A 342 30.18 22.09 35.10
CA GLU A 342 29.88 22.82 36.32
C GLU A 342 30.87 22.50 37.45
N LEU A 343 31.22 21.23 37.62
CA LEU A 343 32.20 20.80 38.61
C LEU A 343 33.60 21.33 38.29
N LEU A 344 33.99 21.39 37.01
CA LEU A 344 35.25 22.03 36.58
C LEU A 344 35.29 23.53 36.89
N LYS A 345 34.15 24.22 36.83
CA LYS A 345 34.06 25.64 37.20
C LYS A 345 34.15 25.86 38.71
N ASN A 346 33.87 24.84 39.52
CA ASN A 346 33.86 24.95 40.96
C ASN A 346 35.27 24.72 41.55
N SER A 347 35.94 25.82 41.89
CA SER A 347 37.31 25.84 42.41
C SER A 347 37.52 25.13 43.75
N GLN A 348 36.43 24.76 44.45
CA GLN A 348 36.52 24.01 45.70
C GLN A 348 36.72 22.51 45.51
N ILE A 349 36.23 21.95 44.38
CA ILE A 349 36.19 20.51 44.10
C ILE A 349 37.28 20.11 43.11
N CYS A 350 37.54 20.94 42.09
CA CYS A 350 38.63 20.70 41.13
C CYS A 350 39.89 21.47 41.53
N ARG A 351 40.89 20.78 42.10
CA ARG A 351 42.20 21.39 42.44
C ARG A 351 43.28 21.02 41.41
N ALA A 352 43.12 19.92 40.67
CA ALA A 352 44.00 19.46 39.60
C ALA A 352 43.23 18.91 38.37
N VAL A 353 43.88 18.87 37.21
CA VAL A 353 43.32 18.48 35.88
C VAL A 353 42.88 17.00 35.78
N GLY A 354 43.03 16.22 36.86
CA GLY A 354 42.62 14.81 36.95
C GLY A 354 41.69 14.49 38.12
N ASP A 355 41.12 15.51 38.76
CA ASP A 355 40.19 15.33 39.89
C ASP A 355 38.78 14.96 39.44
N VAL A 356 38.40 15.26 38.20
CA VAL A 356 37.12 14.83 37.63
C VAL A 356 37.37 14.20 36.26
N LEU A 357 36.91 12.96 36.08
CA LEU A 357 37.04 12.20 34.84
C LEU A 357 35.65 11.75 34.37
N LEU A 358 35.29 12.10 33.14
CA LEU A 358 34.14 11.53 32.45
C LEU A 358 34.60 10.26 31.74
N GLN A 359 34.20 9.09 32.24
CA GLN A 359 34.55 7.82 31.59
C GLN A 359 33.34 7.31 30.82
N SER A 360 33.41 7.37 29.49
CA SER A 360 32.67 6.44 28.63
C SER A 360 33.48 5.14 28.64
N LEU A 361 32.89 4.03 29.10
CA LEU A 361 33.59 2.75 29.06
C LEU A 361 33.56 2.24 27.61
N PRO A 362 34.71 2.24 26.93
CA PRO A 362 35.19 0.99 26.36
C PRO A 362 36.69 0.91 26.60
N ASP A 363 37.13 0.25 27.67
CA ASP A 363 38.49 -0.30 27.79
C ASP A 363 38.63 -0.98 29.16
N GLU A 364 38.51 -2.32 29.18
CA GLU A 364 39.37 -3.12 30.04
C GLU A 364 40.54 -3.62 29.18
N PRO A 365 41.80 -3.48 29.63
CA PRO A 365 42.92 -4.08 28.93
C PRO A 365 43.10 -5.54 29.37
N GLY A 366 42.94 -6.46 28.43
CA GLY A 366 43.65 -7.75 28.42
C GLY A 366 42.88 -8.98 28.87
N ALA A 367 42.41 -9.79 27.92
CA ALA A 367 42.97 -11.11 27.63
C ALA A 367 42.09 -11.90 26.64
N ASP A 368 42.74 -12.33 25.57
CA ASP A 368 42.47 -13.48 24.71
C ASP A 368 41.22 -13.55 23.82
N TYR A 369 41.55 -13.53 22.52
CA TYR A 369 40.77 -13.98 21.38
C TYR A 369 40.13 -15.36 21.64
N GLU A 370 38.81 -15.48 21.50
CA GLU A 370 38.21 -16.47 20.61
C GLU A 370 36.80 -16.03 20.16
N LYS A 371 36.55 -16.21 18.86
CA LYS A 371 35.32 -15.87 18.14
C LYS A 371 34.13 -16.67 18.66
N LYS A 372 33.01 -15.99 18.90
CA LYS A 372 31.68 -16.57 18.60
C LYS A 372 30.67 -15.47 18.29
N ASP A 373 30.31 -15.41 17.02
CA ASP A 373 29.27 -14.58 16.44
C ASP A 373 27.88 -14.85 17.04
N SER A 374 27.01 -13.85 16.89
CA SER A 374 25.56 -13.79 17.17
C SER A 374 25.13 -13.41 18.59
N LYS A 375 25.18 -12.10 18.91
CA LYS A 375 24.26 -11.33 19.79
C LYS A 375 24.71 -9.87 20.06
N SER A 376 25.28 -9.17 19.08
CA SER A 376 26.03 -7.92 19.32
C SER A 376 25.26 -6.61 19.18
N ASN A 377 23.94 -6.57 18.98
CA ASN A 377 23.25 -5.29 18.74
C ASN A 377 22.50 -4.71 19.96
N ALA A 378 22.42 -5.45 21.07
CA ALA A 378 21.74 -4.99 22.30
C ALA A 378 22.70 -4.37 23.34
N ARG A 379 24.01 -4.61 23.23
CA ARG A 379 25.00 -4.20 24.25
C ARG A 379 25.66 -2.85 24.00
N GLU A 380 25.49 -2.25 22.82
CA GLU A 380 26.21 -1.00 22.46
C GLU A 380 25.74 0.22 23.25
N TYR A 381 24.54 0.18 23.84
CA TYR A 381 23.99 1.30 24.63
C TYR A 381 23.91 1.03 26.14
N GLU A 382 24.34 -0.15 26.61
CA GLU A 382 24.44 -0.49 28.04
C GLU A 382 25.72 0.06 28.71
N GLY A 383 26.57 0.76 27.97
CA GLY A 383 27.76 1.42 28.53
C GLY A 383 27.34 2.43 29.60
N GLN A 384 27.67 2.15 30.86
CA GLN A 384 27.36 3.01 31.98
C GLN A 384 28.37 4.16 31.98
N GLU A 385 27.98 5.32 31.47
CA GLU A 385 28.80 6.54 31.56
C GLU A 385 28.80 6.98 33.01
N VAL A 386 30.00 7.00 33.60
CA VAL A 386 30.18 7.30 35.01
C VAL A 386 31.14 8.47 35.13
N LEU A 387 30.73 9.46 35.90
CA LEU A 387 31.55 10.59 36.27
C LEU A 387 32.34 10.23 37.52
N ARG A 388 33.67 10.18 37.45
CA ARG A 388 34.55 9.93 38.60
C ARG A 388 35.04 11.24 39.18
N VAL A 389 34.71 11.54 40.43
CA VAL A 389 35.17 12.72 41.17
C VAL A 389 36.11 12.29 42.29
N ARG A 390 37.31 12.87 42.36
CA ARG A 390 38.33 12.53 43.35
C ARG A 390 37.90 13.00 44.73
N ALA A 391 37.89 12.09 45.69
CA ALA A 391 37.51 12.34 47.07
C ALA A 391 38.71 12.79 47.90
N TYR A 392 39.72 11.91 48.00
CA TYR A 392 40.93 12.12 48.78
C TYR A 392 42.01 11.13 48.32
N GLY A 393 43.24 11.60 48.11
CA GLY A 393 44.34 10.76 47.61
C GLY A 393 44.03 10.13 46.24
N SER A 394 44.09 8.81 46.14
CA SER A 394 43.77 8.03 44.93
C SER A 394 42.32 7.51 44.87
N ALA A 395 41.45 7.92 45.80
CA ALA A 395 40.06 7.47 45.84
C ALA A 395 39.13 8.36 45.01
N PHE A 396 38.23 7.74 44.23
CA PHE A 396 37.25 8.42 43.38
C PHE A 396 35.83 7.99 43.75
N PHE A 397 34.91 8.95 43.83
CA PHE A 397 33.46 8.73 43.83
C PHE A 397 32.96 8.56 42.41
N THR A 398 32.15 7.53 42.18
CA THR A 398 31.45 7.30 40.92
C THR A 398 30.05 7.89 40.99
N LEU A 399 29.80 8.94 40.22
CA LEU A 399 28.50 9.54 40.01
C LEU A 399 27.91 8.98 38.72
N GLY A 400 26.77 8.31 38.85
CA GLY A 400 25.96 7.85 37.73
C GLY A 400 24.58 8.48 37.82
N ILE A 401 24.00 8.80 36.67
CA ILE A 401 22.59 9.18 36.58
C ILE A 401 21.77 7.90 36.54
N ASN A 402 20.82 7.77 37.47
CA ASN A 402 19.89 6.65 37.50
C ASN A 402 18.73 6.90 36.53
N ILE A 403 18.41 5.89 35.73
CA ILE A 403 17.43 5.98 34.64
C ILE A 403 16.29 4.95 34.76
N ARG A 404 16.11 4.36 35.96
CA ARG A 404 15.15 3.28 36.30
C ARG A 404 14.18 2.83 35.23
#